data_AF-A0A9N8EXE6-F1
#
_entry.id   AF-A0A9N8EXE6-F1
#
_cell.length_a   1.000
_cell.length_b   1.000
_cell.length_c   1.000
_cell.angle_alpha   90.00
_cell.angle_beta   90.00
_cell.angle_gamma   90.00
#
_symmetry.space_group_name_H-M   'P 1'
#
loop_
_entity.id
_entity.type
_entity.pdbx_description
1 polymer ?
#
loop_
_entity_poly.entity_id
_entity_poly.type
_entity_poly.pdbx_seq_one_letter_code
_entity_poly.pdbx_strand_id
1 'polypeptide(L)'
;MKSATFLVGAFVMGGSQWPPLASRKIISQGLPRNGMKSDERDPAGVESVFYQAKKIRKTQLARLARKTKPGSKNPGGKRRQRRQRGFLGGEQDPIPVGQRAVERMKQQISLPLELENDDKELEALATMRVLLEKDFQHLKDKTVVLPDGQECHVLTQFPDVYGDIRMLRFLRKDRAKNPVSASISYRKFLRWRRDNDVDLVRAQVEVYPYKVPSKLQVISNLLPCDFDGHSFEDSVLISLYVGQWQTSDLARLIIQDDNELSLQDFLLYWTYNFEPLHKQLHAKSAAQKTMVFVNANSDLDGFRIQQLSPSFISIVLKPWVQQLQANYPETAKRIDVIHPPRVVALLWKLITPLLSPGTVAKIRIR
;
A
#
# COMPACT_ATOMS: atom_id res chain seq x y z
N MET A 1 32.90 32.32 2.74
CA MET A 1 32.41 30.98 3.12
C MET A 1 31.56 31.09 4.37
N LYS A 2 30.23 31.18 4.23
CA LYS A 2 29.28 31.16 5.35
C LYS A 2 28.37 29.96 5.15
N SER A 3 28.58 28.93 5.95
CA SER A 3 27.92 27.63 5.85
C SER A 3 26.45 27.72 6.23
N ALA A 4 25.65 27.09 5.38
CA ALA A 4 24.22 26.90 5.49
C ALA A 4 23.84 26.25 6.83
N THR A 5 23.12 27.01 7.65
CA THR A 5 22.40 26.54 8.82
C THR A 5 20.94 26.82 8.56
N PHE A 6 20.21 25.92 7.90
CA PHE A 6 18.74 25.94 7.89
C PHE A 6 18.21 24.56 7.46
N LEU A 7 17.11 24.13 8.08
CA LEU A 7 16.31 22.92 7.86
C LEU A 7 16.66 21.66 8.69
N VAL A 8 16.45 21.76 10.01
CA VAL A 8 15.92 20.63 10.79
C VAL A 8 14.86 21.18 11.74
N GLY A 9 13.58 21.05 11.37
CA GLY A 9 12.51 21.58 12.20
C GLY A 9 11.12 21.54 11.57
N ALA A 10 10.60 20.35 11.27
CA ALA A 10 9.16 20.07 11.30
C ALA A 10 8.91 18.56 11.07
N PHE A 11 7.76 18.09 11.55
CA PHE A 11 7.18 16.75 11.39
C PHE A 11 7.44 15.71 12.49
N VAL A 12 6.82 15.98 13.64
CA VAL A 12 6.14 14.97 14.45
C VAL A 12 4.68 15.41 14.62
N MET A 13 3.75 14.46 14.45
CA MET A 13 2.28 14.50 14.67
C MET A 13 1.36 14.92 13.51
N GLY A 14 0.54 13.95 13.10
CA GLY A 14 -0.92 14.07 13.23
C GLY A 14 -1.67 14.81 12.11
N GLY A 15 -2.32 14.01 11.27
CA GLY A 15 -3.46 14.33 10.40
C GLY A 15 -4.04 15.75 10.39
N SER A 16 -4.03 16.36 9.22
CA SER A 16 -5.04 17.31 8.76
C SER A 16 -5.23 17.16 7.25
N GLN A 17 -6.50 17.28 6.85
CA GLN A 17 -7.02 17.16 5.50
C GLN A 17 -6.44 18.24 4.58
N TRP A 18 -6.21 17.87 3.32
CA TRP A 18 -6.16 18.81 2.20
C TRP A 18 -7.25 18.38 1.20
N PRO A 19 -7.88 19.33 0.49
CA PRO A 19 -9.00 19.04 -0.41
C PRO A 19 -8.56 18.15 -1.58
N PRO A 20 -9.49 17.45 -2.25
CA PRO A 20 -9.15 16.67 -3.44
C PRO A 20 -8.57 17.61 -4.51
N LEU A 21 -7.41 17.24 -5.04
CA LEU A 21 -6.89 17.84 -6.27
C LEU A 21 -7.93 17.60 -7.37
N ALA A 22 -8.31 18.67 -8.06
CA ALA A 22 -9.28 18.62 -9.14
C ALA A 22 -8.82 17.62 -10.21
N SER A 23 -9.68 16.64 -10.49
CA SER A 23 -9.51 15.69 -11.58
C SER A 23 -9.47 16.45 -12.91
N ARG A 24 -8.28 16.64 -13.49
CA ARG A 24 -8.18 17.05 -14.89
C ARG A 24 -8.58 15.85 -15.75
N LYS A 25 -9.69 16.00 -16.48
CA LYS A 25 -10.07 15.09 -17.57
C LYS A 25 -8.92 15.01 -18.57
N ILE A 26 -8.32 13.84 -18.69
CA ILE A 26 -7.47 13.50 -19.83
C ILE A 26 -8.40 13.43 -21.05
N ILE A 27 -8.11 14.24 -22.06
CA ILE A 27 -8.74 14.18 -23.38
C ILE A 27 -8.21 12.91 -24.05
N SER A 28 -8.98 11.81 -23.99
CA SER A 28 -8.78 10.67 -24.88
C SER A 28 -9.38 11.04 -26.24
N GLN A 29 -8.54 11.23 -27.26
CA GLN A 29 -9.02 11.32 -28.63
C GLN A 29 -9.49 9.94 -29.10
N GLY A 30 -10.75 9.88 -29.56
CA GLY A 30 -11.18 8.99 -30.65
C GLY A 30 -11.77 7.63 -30.30
N LEU A 31 -12.96 7.56 -29.69
CA LEU A 31 -13.98 6.52 -29.96
C LEU A 31 -15.40 7.10 -29.66
N PRO A 32 -16.46 6.71 -30.41
CA PRO A 32 -17.77 7.36 -30.32
C PRO A 32 -18.51 6.95 -29.03
N ARG A 33 -18.90 7.94 -28.22
CA ARG A 33 -19.73 7.74 -27.01
C ARG A 33 -21.21 7.92 -27.33
N ASN A 34 -21.97 6.84 -27.24
CA ASN A 34 -23.42 6.92 -27.05
C ASN A 34 -23.72 7.40 -25.63
N GLY A 35 -24.58 8.42 -25.53
CA GLY A 35 -24.92 9.09 -24.29
C GLY A 35 -25.79 8.25 -23.37
N MET A 36 -25.32 8.02 -22.15
CA MET A 36 -26.12 7.61 -21.01
C MET A 36 -25.82 8.59 -19.87
N LYS A 37 -26.81 9.39 -19.47
CA LYS A 37 -26.76 10.22 -18.26
C LYS A 37 -27.01 9.30 -17.08
N SER A 38 -26.04 9.16 -16.17
CA SER A 38 -26.23 8.51 -14.88
C SER A 38 -26.44 9.57 -13.80
N ASP A 39 -27.62 9.56 -13.20
CA ASP A 39 -27.89 10.19 -11.90
C ASP A 39 -27.10 9.44 -10.81
N GLU A 40 -26.01 10.04 -10.34
CA GLU A 40 -25.17 9.48 -9.28
C GLU A 40 -25.55 10.15 -7.95
N ARG A 41 -26.45 9.52 -7.19
CA ARG A 41 -26.59 9.80 -5.75
C ARG A 41 -25.51 9.01 -5.01
N ASP A 42 -24.62 9.74 -4.35
CA ASP A 42 -23.63 9.21 -3.41
C ASP A 42 -24.34 8.35 -2.34
N PRO A 43 -23.96 7.07 -2.12
CA PRO A 43 -24.63 6.23 -1.16
C PRO A 43 -24.36 6.73 0.27
N ALA A 44 -25.39 7.35 0.85
CA ALA A 44 -25.45 7.72 2.25
C ALA A 44 -25.04 6.52 3.14
N GLY A 45 -23.86 6.60 3.75
CA GLY A 45 -23.35 5.55 4.64
C GLY A 45 -21.83 5.47 4.72
N VAL A 46 -21.12 5.92 3.70
CA VAL A 46 -19.65 5.84 3.64
C VAL A 46 -18.98 6.81 4.64
N GLU A 47 -19.48 8.03 4.78
CA GLU A 47 -18.97 9.00 5.77
C GLU A 47 -19.18 8.56 7.22
N SER A 48 -20.27 7.84 7.50
CA SER A 48 -20.59 7.29 8.82
C SER A 48 -19.55 6.25 9.26
N VAL A 49 -19.17 5.34 8.36
CA VAL A 49 -18.16 4.31 8.63
C VAL A 49 -16.76 4.91 8.80
N PHE A 50 -16.39 5.92 8.00
CA PHE A 50 -15.12 6.62 8.15
C PHE A 50 -15.01 7.40 9.46
N TYR A 51 -16.09 8.05 9.89
CA TYR A 51 -16.17 8.73 11.17
C TYR A 51 -16.02 7.73 12.33
N GLN A 52 -16.70 6.59 12.26
CA GLN A 52 -16.63 5.54 13.28
C GLN A 52 -15.25 4.89 13.37
N ALA A 53 -14.61 4.54 12.25
CA ALA A 53 -13.28 3.96 12.23
C ALA A 53 -12.21 4.94 12.79
N LYS A 54 -12.33 6.24 12.49
CA LYS A 54 -11.45 7.28 13.04
C LYS A 54 -11.62 7.43 14.56
N LYS A 55 -12.85 7.30 15.07
CA LYS A 55 -13.18 7.33 16.50
C LYS A 55 -12.59 6.12 17.23
N ILE A 56 -12.75 4.91 16.69
CA ILE A 56 -12.19 3.66 17.25
C ILE A 56 -10.65 3.73 17.36
N ARG A 57 -9.97 4.16 16.30
CA ARG A 57 -8.51 4.29 16.28
C ARG A 57 -8.00 5.32 17.31
N LYS A 58 -8.69 6.45 17.47
CA LYS A 58 -8.35 7.47 18.47
C LYS A 58 -8.47 6.92 19.89
N THR A 59 -9.52 6.14 20.18
CA THR A 59 -9.74 5.51 21.49
C THR A 59 -8.69 4.43 21.80
N GLN A 60 -8.32 3.60 20.83
CA GLN A 60 -7.28 2.58 21.00
C GLN A 60 -5.90 3.19 21.26
N LEU A 61 -5.51 4.23 20.52
CA LEU A 61 -4.26 4.96 20.75
C LEU A 61 -4.23 5.64 22.12
N ALA A 62 -5.35 6.20 22.58
CA ALA A 62 -5.47 6.77 23.92
C ALA A 62 -5.34 5.72 25.03
N ARG A 63 -5.88 4.50 24.83
CA ARG A 63 -5.72 3.38 25.78
C ARG A 63 -4.26 2.91 25.86
N LEU A 64 -3.57 2.80 24.72
CA LEU A 64 -2.14 2.44 24.68
C LEU A 64 -1.26 3.49 25.38
N ALA A 65 -1.54 4.79 25.16
CA ALA A 65 -0.82 5.88 25.82
C ALA A 65 -1.05 5.95 27.34
N ARG A 66 -2.18 5.44 27.84
CA ARG A 66 -2.46 5.34 29.29
C ARG A 66 -1.76 4.15 29.93
N LYS A 67 -1.59 3.04 29.20
CA LYS A 67 -0.87 1.85 29.70
C LYS A 67 0.65 2.04 29.80
N THR A 68 1.22 3.04 29.12
CA THR A 68 2.66 3.29 29.09
C THR A 68 3.15 4.35 30.09
N LYS A 69 2.30 4.93 30.95
CA LYS A 69 2.77 5.84 32.02
C LYS A 69 3.11 5.03 33.28
N PRO A 70 4.40 4.93 33.67
CA PRO A 70 4.78 4.26 34.92
C PRO A 70 4.51 5.18 36.11
N GLY A 71 3.93 4.59 37.16
CA GLY A 71 3.83 5.03 38.55
C GLY A 71 4.06 6.51 38.89
N SER A 72 2.96 7.22 39.16
CA SER A 72 2.96 8.35 40.10
C SER A 72 2.32 7.89 41.40
N LYS A 73 3.10 7.87 42.48
CA LYS A 73 2.68 7.54 43.85
C LYS A 73 2.18 8.79 44.57
N ASN A 74 1.05 8.63 45.27
CA ASN A 74 0.63 9.32 46.51
C ASN A 74 0.23 10.81 46.45
N PRO A 75 -0.38 11.37 47.53
CA PRO A 75 -1.51 10.89 48.33
C PRO A 75 -2.53 12.03 48.66
N GLY A 76 -3.69 11.68 49.24
CA GLY A 76 -4.48 12.56 50.14
C GLY A 76 -5.13 13.83 49.57
N GLY A 77 -6.47 13.87 49.49
CA GLY A 77 -7.18 15.13 49.22
C GLY A 77 -8.70 15.01 49.26
N LYS A 78 -9.32 15.76 50.18
CA LYS A 78 -10.72 15.72 50.59
C LYS A 78 -11.74 16.12 49.49
N ARG A 79 -12.92 15.50 49.59
CA ARG A 79 -14.29 16.01 49.32
C ARG A 79 -14.44 17.16 48.32
N ARG A 80 -15.09 16.86 47.18
CA ARG A 80 -16.16 17.72 46.62
C ARG A 80 -17.09 16.88 45.74
N GLN A 81 -18.28 16.58 46.25
CA GLN A 81 -19.41 16.10 45.45
C GLN A 81 -19.81 17.21 44.47
N ARG A 82 -19.53 17.01 43.19
CA ARG A 82 -20.08 17.81 42.11
C ARG A 82 -20.87 16.87 41.21
N ARG A 83 -22.19 17.05 41.21
CA ARG A 83 -23.16 16.36 40.34
C ARG A 83 -22.62 16.28 38.91
N GLN A 84 -22.15 15.11 38.49
CA GLN A 84 -22.04 14.78 37.08
C GLN A 84 -23.36 14.14 36.66
N ARG A 85 -24.13 14.88 35.86
CA ARG A 85 -25.19 14.33 35.02
C ARG A 85 -24.57 13.27 34.14
N GLY A 86 -25.09 12.05 34.21
CA GLY A 86 -24.71 10.95 33.35
C GLY A 86 -24.94 11.32 31.89
N PHE A 87 -23.85 11.39 31.13
CA PHE A 87 -23.88 11.24 29.69
C PHE A 87 -23.31 9.85 29.42
N LEU A 88 -24.21 8.87 29.37
CA LEU A 88 -23.91 7.54 28.87
C LEU A 88 -23.65 7.67 27.37
N GLY A 89 -22.42 8.02 27.01
CA GLY A 89 -21.92 7.83 25.65
C GLY A 89 -21.73 6.34 25.43
N GLY A 90 -22.79 5.69 24.93
CA GLY A 90 -22.79 4.27 24.60
C GLY A 90 -21.55 3.90 23.78
N GLU A 91 -20.74 3.02 24.36
CA GLU A 91 -19.79 2.17 23.66
C GLU A 91 -20.65 1.30 22.74
N GLN A 92 -20.78 1.66 21.46
CA GLN A 92 -21.37 0.74 20.48
C GLN A 92 -20.28 -0.25 20.11
N ASP A 93 -20.50 -1.50 20.53
CA ASP A 93 -19.72 -2.65 20.10
C ASP A 93 -19.62 -2.66 18.56
N PRO A 94 -18.49 -3.13 18.00
CA PRO A 94 -18.36 -3.30 16.55
C PRO A 94 -19.58 -4.05 16.03
N ILE A 95 -20.13 -3.58 14.90
CA ILE A 95 -21.28 -4.20 14.23
C ILE A 95 -21.08 -5.71 14.27
N PRO A 96 -21.94 -6.48 14.95
CA PRO A 96 -21.77 -7.91 15.07
C PRO A 96 -21.86 -8.49 13.66
N VAL A 97 -20.71 -8.82 13.08
CA VAL A 97 -20.69 -9.67 11.90
C VAL A 97 -21.26 -11.00 12.38
N GLY A 98 -22.36 -11.44 11.78
CA GLY A 98 -23.04 -12.65 12.24
C GLY A 98 -22.07 -13.82 12.24
N GLN A 99 -21.85 -14.46 13.41
CA GLN A 99 -20.90 -15.57 13.55
C GLN A 99 -21.14 -16.68 12.52
N ARG A 100 -22.41 -16.95 12.18
CA ARG A 100 -22.78 -17.90 11.11
C ARG A 100 -22.22 -17.52 9.74
N ALA A 101 -22.21 -16.23 9.40
CA ALA A 101 -21.64 -15.75 8.14
C ALA A 101 -20.12 -15.92 8.12
N VAL A 102 -19.45 -15.68 9.25
CA VAL A 102 -18.00 -15.89 9.40
C VAL A 102 -17.65 -17.36 9.26
N GLU A 103 -18.33 -18.27 9.97
CA GLU A 103 -18.08 -19.72 9.86
C GLU A 103 -18.31 -20.25 8.45
N ARG A 104 -19.39 -19.83 7.78
CA ARG A 104 -19.61 -20.15 6.36
C ARG A 104 -18.47 -19.62 5.48
N MET A 105 -17.95 -18.42 5.78
CA MET A 105 -16.88 -17.82 4.99
C MET A 105 -15.54 -18.52 5.22
N LYS A 106 -15.25 -19.00 6.44
CA LYS A 106 -14.06 -19.80 6.73
C LYS A 106 -13.97 -21.04 5.84
N GLN A 107 -15.11 -21.69 5.57
CA GLN A 107 -15.19 -22.85 4.67
C GLN A 107 -14.94 -22.51 3.18
N GLN A 108 -15.00 -21.23 2.81
CA GLN A 108 -14.80 -20.76 1.43
C GLN A 108 -13.44 -20.09 1.21
N ILE A 109 -12.66 -19.91 2.28
CA ILE A 109 -11.30 -19.40 2.18
C ILE A 109 -10.43 -20.50 1.55
N SER A 110 -9.66 -20.11 0.56
CA SER A 110 -8.64 -20.95 -0.06
C SER A 110 -7.28 -20.36 0.31
N LEU A 111 -6.67 -20.91 1.35
CA LEU A 111 -5.30 -20.61 1.72
C LEU A 111 -4.43 -21.85 1.56
N PRO A 112 -3.13 -21.67 1.33
CA PRO A 112 -2.22 -22.78 1.43
C PRO A 112 -2.10 -23.30 2.89
N LEU A 113 -1.98 -24.63 3.05
CA LEU A 113 -2.12 -25.36 4.33
C LEU A 113 -1.36 -24.75 5.52
N GLU A 114 -0.10 -24.30 5.33
CA GLU A 114 0.67 -23.73 6.44
C GLU A 114 0.09 -22.40 6.96
N LEU A 115 -0.61 -21.67 6.09
CA LEU A 115 -1.26 -20.40 6.41
C LEU A 115 -2.63 -20.59 7.06
N GLU A 116 -3.19 -21.80 7.03
CA GLU A 116 -4.48 -22.15 7.66
C GLU A 116 -4.34 -22.44 9.16
N ASN A 117 -3.13 -22.65 9.66
CA ASN A 117 -2.88 -23.13 11.04
C ASN A 117 -3.08 -22.09 12.15
N ASP A 118 -3.36 -20.83 11.83
CA ASP A 118 -3.68 -19.78 12.82
C ASP A 118 -5.19 -19.48 12.79
N ASP A 119 -5.97 -20.20 13.60
CA ASP A 119 -7.43 -20.07 13.68
C ASP A 119 -7.89 -18.61 13.84
N LYS A 120 -7.15 -17.79 14.59
CA LYS A 120 -7.47 -16.38 14.81
C LYS A 120 -7.25 -15.56 13.56
N GLU A 121 -6.18 -15.84 12.82
CA GLU A 121 -5.92 -15.17 11.55
C GLU A 121 -6.93 -15.60 10.47
N LEU A 122 -7.30 -16.88 10.44
CA LEU A 122 -8.34 -17.40 9.56
C LEU A 122 -9.71 -16.78 9.86
N GLU A 123 -10.09 -16.68 11.14
CA GLU A 123 -11.33 -16.01 11.58
C GLU A 123 -11.32 -14.52 11.20
N ALA A 124 -10.19 -13.84 11.39
CA ALA A 124 -10.03 -12.44 10.99
C ALA A 124 -10.12 -12.27 9.47
N LEU A 125 -9.50 -13.15 8.68
CA LEU A 125 -9.60 -13.12 7.22
C LEU A 125 -11.04 -13.38 6.75
N ALA A 126 -11.74 -14.35 7.34
CA ALA A 126 -13.14 -14.62 7.05
C ALA A 126 -14.02 -13.43 7.37
N THR A 127 -13.81 -12.81 8.53
CA THR A 127 -14.49 -11.57 8.92
C THR A 127 -14.25 -10.46 7.90
N MET A 128 -12.99 -10.26 7.47
CA MET A 128 -12.63 -9.28 6.46
C MET A 128 -13.34 -9.56 5.11
N ARG A 129 -13.44 -10.82 4.69
CA ARG A 129 -14.13 -11.21 3.46
C ARG A 129 -15.64 -10.98 3.54
N VAL A 130 -16.28 -11.26 4.68
CA VAL A 130 -17.70 -10.89 4.90
C VAL A 130 -17.90 -9.38 4.82
N LEU A 131 -16.99 -8.59 5.40
CA LEU A 131 -17.07 -7.12 5.30
C LEU A 131 -16.93 -6.62 3.86
N LEU A 132 -16.17 -7.32 3.02
CA LEU A 132 -15.93 -6.98 1.61
C LEU A 132 -16.92 -7.62 0.63
N GLU A 133 -17.90 -8.39 1.11
CA GLU A 133 -18.80 -9.17 0.25
C GLU A 133 -19.53 -8.29 -0.79
N LYS A 134 -20.00 -7.11 -0.38
CA LYS A 134 -20.62 -6.15 -1.30
C LYS A 134 -19.64 -5.61 -2.35
N ASP A 135 -18.41 -5.29 -1.93
CA ASP A 135 -17.37 -4.82 -2.84
C ASP A 135 -17.06 -5.87 -3.91
N PHE A 136 -16.99 -7.17 -3.53
CA PHE A 136 -16.79 -8.27 -4.48
C PHE A 136 -18.01 -8.56 -5.35
N GLN A 137 -19.24 -8.37 -4.83
CA GLN A 137 -20.45 -8.52 -5.63
C GLN A 137 -20.46 -7.53 -6.82
N HIS A 138 -20.00 -6.29 -6.61
CA HIS A 138 -19.87 -5.30 -7.69
C HIS A 138 -18.79 -5.63 -8.73
N LEU A 139 -17.87 -6.54 -8.40
CA LEU A 139 -16.79 -6.97 -9.29
C LEU A 139 -17.15 -8.23 -10.10
N LYS A 140 -18.25 -8.92 -9.81
CA LYS A 140 -18.64 -10.15 -10.51
C LYS A 140 -18.80 -9.96 -12.01
N ASP A 141 -19.39 -8.84 -12.40
CA ASP A 141 -19.66 -8.51 -13.79
C ASP A 141 -18.51 -7.69 -14.41
N LYS A 142 -17.44 -7.41 -13.66
CA LYS A 142 -16.30 -6.64 -14.18
C LYS A 142 -15.44 -7.54 -15.07
N THR A 143 -15.32 -7.15 -16.32
CA THR A 143 -14.45 -7.79 -17.31
C THR A 143 -13.31 -6.87 -17.72
N VAL A 144 -12.27 -7.46 -18.31
CA VAL A 144 -11.19 -6.78 -19.02
C VAL A 144 -10.89 -7.53 -20.30
N VAL A 145 -10.39 -6.82 -21.31
CA VAL A 145 -9.93 -7.42 -22.57
C VAL A 145 -8.41 -7.54 -22.51
N LEU A 146 -7.92 -8.76 -22.68
CA LEU A 146 -6.49 -9.05 -22.77
C LEU A 146 -5.92 -8.58 -24.14
N PRO A 147 -4.60 -8.38 -24.26
CA PRO A 147 -3.98 -7.97 -25.53
C PRO A 147 -4.23 -8.87 -26.74
N ASP A 148 -4.59 -10.14 -26.52
CA ASP A 148 -4.97 -11.11 -27.57
C ASP A 148 -6.45 -11.01 -27.98
N GLY A 149 -7.20 -10.07 -27.39
CA GLY A 149 -8.62 -9.86 -27.63
C GLY A 149 -9.55 -10.70 -26.74
N GLN A 150 -9.02 -11.56 -25.87
CA GLN A 150 -9.84 -12.38 -24.99
C GLN A 150 -10.47 -11.53 -23.88
N GLU A 151 -11.79 -11.56 -23.76
CA GLU A 151 -12.51 -10.97 -22.63
C GLU A 151 -12.52 -11.93 -21.43
N CYS A 152 -12.11 -11.43 -20.27
CA CYS A 152 -11.96 -12.22 -19.05
C CYS A 152 -12.59 -11.51 -17.85
N HIS A 153 -13.23 -12.27 -16.95
CA HIS A 153 -13.71 -11.75 -15.67
C HIS A 153 -12.54 -11.52 -14.71
N VAL A 154 -12.47 -10.35 -14.09
CA VAL A 154 -11.30 -9.97 -13.26
C VAL A 154 -11.12 -10.85 -12.02
N LEU A 155 -12.22 -11.32 -11.43
CA LEU A 155 -12.18 -12.13 -10.21
C LEU A 155 -11.57 -13.51 -10.44
N THR A 156 -11.79 -14.08 -11.63
CA THR A 156 -11.25 -15.39 -12.00
C THR A 156 -9.88 -15.26 -12.64
N GLN A 157 -9.66 -14.22 -13.45
CA GLN A 157 -8.41 -14.02 -14.17
C GLN A 157 -7.27 -13.52 -13.27
N PHE A 158 -7.58 -12.72 -12.23
CA PHE A 158 -6.57 -12.09 -11.36
C PHE A 158 -6.73 -12.54 -9.88
N PRO A 159 -6.56 -13.85 -9.58
CA PRO A 159 -6.68 -14.35 -8.21
C PRO A 159 -5.59 -13.77 -7.28
N ASP A 160 -4.45 -13.36 -7.83
CA ASP A 160 -3.39 -12.68 -7.09
C ASP A 160 -3.77 -11.27 -6.61
N VAL A 161 -4.82 -10.69 -7.19
CA VAL A 161 -5.37 -9.37 -6.84
C VAL A 161 -6.60 -9.53 -5.95
N TYR A 162 -7.53 -10.40 -6.32
CA TYR A 162 -8.85 -10.51 -5.71
C TYR A 162 -9.02 -11.68 -4.74
N GLY A 163 -8.01 -12.55 -4.62
CA GLY A 163 -8.04 -13.75 -3.79
C GLY A 163 -7.60 -13.55 -2.34
N ASP A 164 -7.73 -14.62 -1.57
CA ASP A 164 -7.52 -14.65 -0.12
C ASP A 164 -6.08 -14.31 0.29
N ILE A 165 -5.08 -14.75 -0.49
CA ILE A 165 -3.66 -14.44 -0.22
C ILE A 165 -3.40 -12.92 -0.27
N ARG A 166 -4.05 -12.18 -1.19
CA ARG A 166 -3.90 -10.72 -1.23
C ARG A 166 -4.53 -10.09 0.00
N MET A 167 -5.76 -10.48 0.35
CA MET A 167 -6.45 -9.98 1.54
C MET A 167 -5.63 -10.26 2.82
N LEU A 168 -5.03 -11.43 2.92
CA LEU A 168 -4.16 -11.80 4.04
C LEU A 168 -2.95 -10.86 4.18
N ARG A 169 -2.35 -10.39 3.08
CA ARG A 169 -1.27 -9.37 3.14
C ARG A 169 -1.77 -8.05 3.70
N PHE A 170 -2.99 -7.62 3.35
CA PHE A 170 -3.60 -6.41 3.92
C PHE A 170 -3.92 -6.59 5.42
N LEU A 171 -4.37 -7.79 5.81
CA LEU A 171 -4.64 -8.13 7.21
C LEU A 171 -3.36 -8.08 8.05
N ARG A 172 -2.28 -8.70 7.56
CA ARG A 172 -0.98 -8.77 8.25
C ARG A 172 -0.24 -7.43 8.33
N LYS A 173 -0.50 -6.50 7.40
CA LYS A 173 0.02 -5.12 7.49
C LYS A 173 -0.52 -4.39 8.72
N ASP A 174 -1.75 -4.67 9.14
CA ASP A 174 -2.26 -4.13 10.39
C ASP A 174 -1.61 -4.87 11.55
N ARG A 175 -0.87 -4.16 12.40
CA ARG A 175 -0.22 -4.73 13.59
C ARG A 175 -1.20 -5.45 14.52
N ALA A 176 -2.46 -5.01 14.56
CA ALA A 176 -3.50 -5.64 15.36
C ALA A 176 -4.23 -6.78 14.62
N LYS A 177 -3.86 -7.06 13.36
CA LYS A 177 -4.59 -7.94 12.43
C LYS A 177 -6.10 -7.66 12.45
N ASN A 178 -6.46 -6.37 12.48
CA ASN A 178 -7.85 -5.96 12.64
C ASN A 178 -8.59 -6.05 11.28
N PRO A 179 -9.62 -6.91 11.15
CA PRO A 179 -10.29 -7.12 9.86
C PRO A 179 -11.04 -5.90 9.34
N VAL A 180 -11.55 -5.04 10.22
CA VAL A 180 -12.24 -3.80 9.83
C VAL A 180 -11.25 -2.83 9.21
N SER A 181 -10.14 -2.57 9.89
CA SER A 181 -9.07 -1.68 9.39
C SER A 181 -8.48 -2.20 8.08
N ALA A 182 -8.19 -3.51 8.01
CA ALA A 182 -7.70 -4.16 6.81
C ALA A 182 -8.69 -4.04 5.64
N SER A 183 -9.99 -4.25 5.88
CA SER A 183 -11.03 -4.07 4.84
C SER A 183 -11.09 -2.63 4.31
N ILE A 184 -10.90 -1.62 5.16
CA ILE A 184 -10.86 -0.22 4.73
C ILE A 184 -9.64 0.03 3.84
N SER A 185 -8.47 -0.48 4.21
CA SER A 185 -7.26 -0.39 3.39
C SER A 185 -7.42 -1.12 2.05
N TYR A 186 -8.05 -2.29 2.06
CA TYR A 186 -8.33 -3.05 0.84
C TYR A 186 -9.30 -2.32 -0.10
N ARG A 187 -10.38 -1.71 0.42
CA ARG A 187 -11.27 -0.87 -0.39
C ARG A 187 -10.56 0.32 -1.04
N LYS A 188 -9.62 0.95 -0.33
CA LYS A 188 -8.78 2.02 -0.90
C LYS A 188 -7.92 1.50 -2.04
N PHE A 189 -7.35 0.31 -1.89
CA PHE A 189 -6.61 -0.37 -2.95
C PHE A 189 -7.51 -0.66 -4.16
N LEU A 190 -8.70 -1.25 -3.97
CA LEU A 190 -9.66 -1.51 -5.06
C LEU A 190 -10.06 -0.22 -5.80
N ARG A 191 -10.31 0.86 -5.05
CA ARG A 191 -10.61 2.18 -5.62
C ARG A 191 -9.42 2.72 -6.43
N TRP A 192 -8.20 2.67 -5.87
CA TRP A 192 -7.00 3.09 -6.57
C TRP A 192 -6.82 2.32 -7.89
N ARG A 193 -7.04 1.00 -7.89
CA ARG A 193 -6.96 0.18 -9.10
C ARG A 193 -7.92 0.66 -10.18
N ARG A 194 -9.17 0.92 -9.80
CA ARG A 194 -10.20 1.46 -10.70
C ARG A 194 -9.81 2.84 -11.22
N ASP A 195 -9.43 3.75 -10.32
CA ASP A 195 -9.19 5.16 -10.67
C ASP A 195 -7.90 5.35 -11.50
N ASN A 196 -7.02 4.35 -11.55
CA ASN A 196 -5.74 4.37 -12.28
C ASN A 196 -5.65 3.29 -13.37
N ASP A 197 -6.77 2.67 -13.74
CA ASP A 197 -6.84 1.62 -14.77
C ASP A 197 -5.82 0.49 -14.59
N VAL A 198 -5.54 0.11 -13.34
CA VAL A 198 -4.49 -0.86 -13.01
C VAL A 198 -4.86 -2.25 -13.51
N ASP A 199 -6.15 -2.56 -13.67
CA ASP A 199 -6.56 -3.84 -14.27
C ASP A 199 -6.25 -3.91 -15.78
N LEU A 200 -6.16 -2.77 -16.49
CA LEU A 200 -5.66 -2.74 -17.87
C LEU A 200 -4.16 -3.01 -17.90
N VAL A 201 -3.40 -2.45 -16.96
CA VAL A 201 -1.98 -2.78 -16.78
C VAL A 201 -1.84 -4.27 -16.48
N ARG A 202 -2.64 -4.80 -15.55
CA ARG A 202 -2.64 -6.21 -15.15
C ARG A 202 -2.93 -7.14 -16.33
N ALA A 203 -3.89 -6.79 -17.19
CA ALA A 203 -4.21 -7.50 -18.43
C ALA A 203 -3.04 -7.49 -19.42
N GLN A 204 -2.33 -6.37 -19.57
CA GLN A 204 -1.16 -6.29 -20.44
C GLN A 204 -0.01 -7.15 -19.95
N VAL A 205 0.32 -7.08 -18.66
CA VAL A 205 1.41 -7.87 -18.06
C VAL A 205 1.04 -9.35 -17.89
N GLU A 206 -0.23 -9.71 -18.07
CA GLU A 206 -0.66 -11.11 -18.12
C GLU A 206 -0.06 -11.82 -19.34
N VAL A 207 -0.04 -11.13 -20.48
CA VAL A 207 0.48 -11.64 -21.77
C VAL A 207 1.96 -11.30 -21.94
N TYR A 208 2.38 -10.09 -21.52
CA TYR A 208 3.75 -9.61 -21.68
C TYR A 208 4.34 -9.18 -20.32
N PRO A 209 4.76 -10.13 -19.47
CA PRO A 209 5.35 -9.82 -18.17
C PRO A 209 6.53 -8.84 -18.29
N TYR A 210 6.58 -7.85 -17.40
CA TYR A 210 7.63 -6.82 -17.31
C TYR A 210 7.83 -5.97 -18.59
N LYS A 211 6.97 -6.09 -19.60
CA LYS A 211 7.02 -5.25 -20.80
C LYS A 211 6.39 -3.89 -20.50
N VAL A 212 7.23 -2.91 -20.23
CA VAL A 212 6.81 -1.51 -20.04
C VAL A 212 6.56 -0.82 -21.40
N PRO A 213 5.54 0.05 -21.51
CA PRO A 213 5.32 0.89 -22.70
C PRO A 213 6.56 1.73 -23.04
N SER A 214 6.83 1.95 -24.33
CA SER A 214 8.04 2.65 -24.80
C SER A 214 8.23 4.03 -24.18
N LYS A 215 7.14 4.79 -23.98
CA LYS A 215 7.17 6.10 -23.30
C LYS A 215 7.79 6.02 -21.90
N LEU A 216 7.58 4.91 -21.19
CA LEU A 216 8.02 4.73 -19.80
C LEU A 216 9.43 4.14 -19.70
N GLN A 217 10.03 3.68 -20.81
CA GLN A 217 11.38 3.08 -20.81
C GLN A 217 12.49 4.06 -20.44
N VAL A 218 12.25 5.37 -20.57
CA VAL A 218 13.20 6.38 -20.05
C VAL A 218 13.46 6.17 -18.55
N ILE A 219 12.46 5.71 -17.78
CA ILE A 219 12.61 5.50 -16.34
C ILE A 219 13.56 4.33 -16.04
N SER A 220 13.56 3.25 -16.81
CA SER A 220 14.49 2.14 -16.57
C SER A 220 15.94 2.54 -16.81
N ASN A 221 16.19 3.49 -17.71
CA ASN A 221 17.53 4.03 -17.94
C ASN A 221 17.98 4.96 -16.80
N LEU A 222 17.04 5.72 -16.22
CA LEU A 222 17.33 6.65 -15.14
C LEU A 222 17.42 5.96 -13.77
N LEU A 223 16.60 4.94 -13.53
CA LEU A 223 16.55 4.16 -12.29
C LEU A 223 16.73 2.67 -12.60
N PRO A 224 17.94 2.25 -12.97
CA PRO A 224 18.21 0.84 -13.24
C PRO A 224 17.78 -0.04 -12.05
N CYS A 225 17.03 -1.08 -12.38
CA CYS A 225 16.55 -2.09 -11.47
C CYS A 225 16.33 -3.40 -12.21
N ASP A 226 16.35 -4.50 -11.46
CA ASP A 226 16.13 -5.84 -11.96
C ASP A 226 14.98 -6.51 -11.20
N PHE A 227 14.08 -7.07 -11.99
CA PHE A 227 12.93 -7.86 -11.57
C PHE A 227 12.99 -9.29 -12.16
N ASP A 228 14.15 -9.69 -12.69
CA ASP A 228 14.49 -11.02 -13.23
C ASP A 228 14.04 -12.19 -12.36
N GLY A 229 13.76 -11.94 -11.08
CA GLY A 229 12.92 -12.82 -10.28
C GLY A 229 13.59 -14.15 -10.02
N HIS A 230 14.93 -14.16 -10.02
CA HIS A 230 15.71 -15.28 -9.51
C HIS A 230 15.15 -15.66 -8.15
N SER A 231 14.59 -16.86 -8.11
CA SER A 231 13.83 -17.33 -6.98
C SER A 231 14.80 -18.05 -6.05
N PHE A 232 14.89 -17.58 -4.82
CA PHE A 232 15.66 -18.22 -3.77
C PHE A 232 14.68 -18.82 -2.78
N GLU A 233 14.56 -20.14 -2.76
CA GLU A 233 13.72 -20.93 -1.85
C GLU A 233 12.33 -20.31 -1.64
N ASP A 234 12.15 -19.49 -0.60
CA ASP A 234 10.90 -18.87 -0.17
C ASP A 234 10.75 -17.38 -0.54
N SER A 235 11.55 -16.92 -1.52
CA SER A 235 11.59 -15.52 -1.92
C SER A 235 11.87 -15.30 -3.41
N VAL A 236 11.46 -14.12 -3.88
CA VAL A 236 11.84 -13.58 -5.19
C VAL A 236 12.84 -12.46 -4.96
N LEU A 237 13.98 -12.49 -5.66
CA LEU A 237 14.96 -11.42 -5.59
C LEU A 237 14.53 -10.27 -6.51
N ILE A 238 14.67 -9.03 -6.02
CA ILE A 238 14.72 -7.83 -6.86
C ILE A 238 16.01 -7.08 -6.55
N SER A 239 16.59 -6.41 -7.54
CA SER A 239 17.79 -5.61 -7.38
C SER A 239 17.52 -4.16 -7.77
N LEU A 240 17.84 -3.22 -6.90
CA LEU A 240 17.74 -1.79 -7.14
C LEU A 240 19.17 -1.24 -7.17
N TYR A 241 19.63 -0.78 -8.33
CA TYR A 241 20.97 -0.22 -8.51
C TYR A 241 20.99 1.26 -8.10
N VAL A 242 20.62 1.52 -6.85
CA VAL A 242 20.35 2.87 -6.31
C VAL A 242 21.52 3.82 -6.48
N GLY A 243 22.76 3.35 -6.35
CA GLY A 243 23.93 4.19 -6.55
C GLY A 243 24.11 4.68 -7.98
N GLN A 244 23.48 4.04 -8.96
CA GLN A 244 23.48 4.44 -10.39
C GLN A 244 22.28 5.32 -10.78
N TRP A 245 21.35 5.59 -9.85
CA TRP A 245 20.14 6.34 -10.16
C TRP A 245 20.41 7.81 -10.53
N GLN A 246 19.86 8.25 -11.65
CA GLN A 246 19.92 9.62 -12.15
C GLN A 246 18.74 10.44 -11.62
N THR A 247 18.66 10.58 -10.28
CA THR A 247 17.47 11.13 -9.61
C THR A 247 17.21 12.61 -9.89
N SER A 248 18.26 13.39 -10.13
CA SER A 248 18.15 14.81 -10.49
C SER A 248 17.54 14.99 -11.89
N ASP A 249 17.97 14.18 -12.86
CA ASP A 249 17.43 14.22 -14.21
C ASP A 249 15.97 13.75 -14.23
N LEU A 250 15.66 12.67 -13.50
CA LEU A 250 14.28 12.21 -13.33
C LEU A 250 13.39 13.28 -12.69
N ALA A 251 13.84 13.90 -11.60
CA ALA A 251 13.08 14.96 -10.95
C ALA A 251 12.87 16.15 -11.87
N ARG A 252 13.87 16.51 -12.68
CA ARG A 252 13.75 17.59 -13.69
C ARG A 252 12.69 17.23 -14.73
N LEU A 253 12.74 16.04 -15.32
CA LEU A 253 11.76 15.59 -16.32
C LEU A 253 10.33 15.61 -15.78
N ILE A 254 10.12 15.19 -14.53
CA ILE A 254 8.79 15.20 -13.88
C ILE A 254 8.26 16.62 -13.60
N ILE A 255 9.15 17.59 -13.38
CA ILE A 255 8.79 18.98 -13.06
C ILE A 255 8.57 19.81 -14.33
N GLN A 256 9.23 19.46 -15.43
CA GLN A 256 9.11 20.19 -16.69
C GLN A 256 7.67 20.06 -17.25
N ASP A 257 7.13 21.18 -17.74
CA ASP A 257 5.75 21.30 -18.23
C ASP A 257 5.63 20.94 -19.73
N ASP A 258 6.62 20.23 -20.28
CA ASP A 258 6.65 19.79 -21.68
C ASP A 258 5.90 18.46 -21.92
N ASN A 259 5.37 17.84 -20.85
CA ASN A 259 4.62 16.58 -20.86
C ASN A 259 5.43 15.35 -21.30
N GLU A 260 6.77 15.38 -21.29
CA GLU A 260 7.56 14.20 -21.64
C GLU A 260 7.35 13.06 -20.61
N LEU A 261 7.38 13.40 -19.32
CA LEU A 261 7.18 12.44 -18.24
C LEU A 261 6.48 13.08 -17.04
N SER A 262 5.31 12.59 -16.66
CA SER A 262 4.63 13.05 -15.45
C SER A 262 4.96 12.19 -14.23
N LEU A 263 4.64 12.68 -13.02
CA LEU A 263 4.66 11.84 -11.81
C LEU A 263 3.75 10.62 -11.96
N GLN A 264 2.62 10.76 -12.66
CA GLN A 264 1.71 9.65 -12.89
C GLN A 264 2.33 8.59 -13.81
N ASP A 265 3.04 9.00 -14.87
CA ASP A 265 3.80 8.09 -15.74
C ASP A 265 4.85 7.32 -14.93
N PHE A 266 5.54 8.00 -14.00
CA PHE A 266 6.49 7.38 -13.09
C PHE A 266 5.85 6.33 -12.18
N LEU A 267 4.72 6.64 -11.56
CA LEU A 267 3.98 5.72 -10.71
C LEU A 267 3.38 4.54 -11.52
N LEU A 268 3.01 4.78 -12.77
CA LEU A 268 2.52 3.77 -13.70
C LEU A 268 3.65 2.80 -14.10
N TYR A 269 4.86 3.29 -14.38
CA TYR A 269 6.02 2.44 -14.65
C TYR A 269 6.26 1.42 -13.53
N TRP A 270 6.23 1.85 -12.28
CA TRP A 270 6.37 0.91 -11.16
C TRP A 270 5.19 -0.07 -11.08
N THR A 271 3.98 0.36 -11.42
CA THR A 271 2.82 -0.54 -11.49
C THR A 271 3.03 -1.66 -12.52
N TYR A 272 3.60 -1.38 -13.69
CA TYR A 272 3.97 -2.41 -14.68
C TYR A 272 4.99 -3.43 -14.17
N ASN A 273 5.84 -3.05 -13.22
CA ASN A 273 6.83 -3.95 -12.63
C ASN A 273 6.26 -4.73 -11.42
N PHE A 274 5.41 -4.09 -10.60
CA PHE A 274 4.86 -4.71 -9.39
C PHE A 274 3.71 -5.68 -9.67
N GLU A 275 2.87 -5.45 -10.67
CA GLU A 275 1.77 -6.36 -11.01
C GLU A 275 2.28 -7.78 -11.40
N PRO A 276 3.23 -7.96 -12.34
CA PRO A 276 3.75 -9.30 -12.66
C PRO A 276 4.56 -9.91 -11.50
N LEU A 277 5.29 -9.10 -10.74
CA LEU A 277 5.98 -9.57 -9.53
C LEU A 277 4.99 -10.18 -8.53
N HIS A 278 3.87 -9.49 -8.27
CA HIS A 278 2.86 -9.99 -7.35
C HIS A 278 2.12 -11.22 -7.85
N LYS A 279 1.89 -11.35 -9.16
CA LYS A 279 1.42 -12.59 -9.78
C LYS A 279 2.39 -13.73 -9.48
N GLN A 280 3.69 -13.51 -9.67
CA GLN A 280 4.73 -14.50 -9.38
C GLN A 280 4.75 -14.90 -7.89
N LEU A 281 4.67 -13.93 -6.98
CA LEU A 281 4.60 -14.19 -5.53
C LEU A 281 3.37 -15.03 -5.17
N HIS A 282 2.21 -14.74 -5.77
CA HIS A 282 0.99 -15.51 -5.55
C HIS A 282 1.14 -16.95 -6.05
N ALA A 283 1.57 -17.13 -7.30
CA ALA A 283 1.76 -18.46 -7.88
C ALA A 283 2.74 -19.31 -7.06
N LYS A 284 3.85 -18.72 -6.60
CA LYS A 284 4.81 -19.40 -5.73
C LYS A 284 4.24 -19.70 -4.35
N SER A 285 3.47 -18.77 -3.77
CA SER A 285 2.85 -19.00 -2.46
C SER A 285 1.88 -20.18 -2.50
N ALA A 286 1.09 -20.28 -3.58
CA ALA A 286 0.20 -21.41 -3.81
C ALA A 286 0.99 -22.72 -3.99
N ALA A 287 2.04 -22.71 -4.80
CA ALA A 287 2.85 -23.90 -5.08
C ALA A 287 3.62 -24.41 -3.84
N GLN A 288 4.22 -23.52 -3.06
CA GLN A 288 5.03 -23.85 -1.89
C GLN A 288 4.22 -24.05 -0.61
N LYS A 289 2.91 -23.80 -0.68
CA LYS A 289 2.01 -23.82 0.45
C LYS A 289 2.38 -22.91 1.62
N THR A 290 3.12 -21.83 1.33
CA THR A 290 3.58 -20.86 2.31
C THR A 290 3.55 -19.45 1.71
N MET A 291 3.61 -18.39 2.53
CA MET A 291 3.61 -17.03 1.98
C MET A 291 5.01 -16.66 1.46
N VAL A 292 5.12 -16.44 0.16
CA VAL A 292 6.38 -16.04 -0.49
C VAL A 292 6.50 -14.52 -0.50
N PHE A 293 7.72 -14.03 -0.34
CA PHE A 293 8.01 -12.61 -0.22
C PHE A 293 9.15 -12.17 -1.15
N VAL A 294 9.40 -10.87 -1.18
CA VAL A 294 10.53 -10.29 -1.92
C VAL A 294 11.72 -10.11 -0.99
N ASN A 295 12.89 -10.56 -1.44
CA ASN A 295 14.16 -10.06 -0.94
C ASN A 295 14.62 -8.96 -1.90
N ALA A 296 14.86 -7.76 -1.38
CA ALA A 296 15.32 -6.64 -2.20
C ALA A 296 16.79 -6.36 -1.91
N ASN A 297 17.63 -6.33 -2.93
CA ASN A 297 18.98 -5.81 -2.86
C ASN A 297 18.94 -4.34 -3.27
N SER A 298 19.42 -3.46 -2.40
CA SER A 298 19.60 -2.04 -2.67
C SER A 298 21.08 -1.75 -2.76
N ASP A 299 21.60 -1.74 -3.98
CA ASP A 299 23.02 -1.50 -4.25
C ASP A 299 23.32 -0.01 -4.26
N LEU A 300 24.21 0.41 -3.36
CA LEU A 300 24.66 1.78 -3.22
C LEU A 300 26.03 2.02 -3.87
N ASP A 301 26.56 1.09 -4.66
CA ASP A 301 27.79 1.35 -5.41
C ASP A 301 27.63 2.54 -6.37
N GLY A 302 28.58 3.48 -6.30
CA GLY A 302 28.51 4.76 -7.00
C GLY A 302 27.57 5.81 -6.40
N PHE A 303 26.91 5.53 -5.26
CA PHE A 303 25.95 6.45 -4.65
C PHE A 303 26.56 7.81 -4.28
N ARG A 304 25.80 8.88 -4.56
CA ARG A 304 26.15 10.27 -4.25
C ARG A 304 25.04 10.92 -3.45
N ILE A 305 25.39 11.68 -2.40
CA ILE A 305 24.37 12.33 -1.54
C ILE A 305 23.44 13.28 -2.31
N GLN A 306 23.92 13.84 -3.42
CA GLN A 306 23.14 14.68 -4.33
C GLN A 306 21.95 13.93 -4.94
N GLN A 307 21.97 12.59 -4.98
CA GLN A 307 20.84 11.79 -5.42
C GLN A 307 19.61 11.96 -4.50
N LEU A 308 19.80 12.42 -3.26
CA LEU A 308 18.73 12.74 -2.32
C LEU A 308 18.42 14.25 -2.33
N SER A 309 18.22 14.82 -3.52
CA SER A 309 17.81 16.21 -3.63
C SER A 309 16.40 16.42 -3.04
N PRO A 310 16.09 17.59 -2.45
CA PRO A 310 14.76 17.88 -1.92
C PRO A 310 13.63 17.69 -2.95
N SER A 311 13.89 18.05 -4.21
CA SER A 311 12.94 17.86 -5.32
C SER A 311 12.66 16.38 -5.56
N PHE A 312 13.71 15.55 -5.70
CA PHE A 312 13.53 14.11 -5.85
C PHE A 312 12.79 13.50 -4.65
N ILE A 313 13.18 13.84 -3.42
CA ILE A 313 12.55 13.28 -2.21
C ILE A 313 11.06 13.62 -2.17
N SER A 314 10.71 14.90 -2.33
CA SER A 314 9.34 15.37 -2.13
C SER A 314 8.39 15.06 -3.28
N ILE A 315 8.87 15.13 -4.52
CA ILE A 315 8.05 15.01 -5.73
C ILE A 315 8.00 13.56 -6.23
N VAL A 316 9.08 12.79 -6.06
CA VAL A 316 9.22 11.47 -6.68
C VAL A 316 9.23 10.36 -5.64
N LEU A 317 10.23 10.33 -4.75
CA LEU A 317 10.45 9.23 -3.81
C LEU A 317 9.29 9.08 -2.82
N LYS A 318 8.83 10.18 -2.21
CA LYS A 318 7.76 10.13 -1.21
C LYS A 318 6.43 9.64 -1.80
N PRO A 319 5.90 10.18 -2.93
CA PRO A 319 4.70 9.64 -3.55
C PRO A 319 4.83 8.17 -3.95
N TRP A 320 5.99 7.76 -4.46
CA TRP A 320 6.25 6.37 -4.83
C TRP A 320 6.22 5.44 -3.63
N VAL A 321 6.96 5.75 -2.56
CA VAL A 321 6.94 4.95 -1.32
C VAL A 321 5.52 4.90 -0.72
N GLN A 322 4.77 6.00 -0.77
CA GLN A 322 3.37 6.03 -0.31
C GLN A 322 2.47 5.11 -1.13
N GLN A 323 2.58 5.13 -2.46
CA GLN A 323 1.84 4.22 -3.34
C GLN A 323 2.19 2.76 -3.07
N LEU A 324 3.48 2.44 -2.97
CA LEU A 324 3.93 1.07 -2.70
C LEU A 324 3.40 0.55 -1.37
N GLN A 325 3.58 1.32 -0.29
CA GLN A 325 3.10 0.92 1.02
C GLN A 325 1.58 0.80 1.06
N ALA A 326 0.83 1.65 0.35
CA ALA A 326 -0.63 1.61 0.33
C ALA A 326 -1.19 0.40 -0.41
N ASN A 327 -0.64 0.08 -1.58
CA ASN A 327 -1.24 -0.83 -2.56
C ASN A 327 -0.55 -2.20 -2.66
N TYR A 328 0.70 -2.29 -2.23
CA TYR A 328 1.50 -3.52 -2.23
C TYR A 328 2.01 -3.85 -0.81
N PRO A 329 1.09 -4.11 0.14
CA PRO A 329 1.46 -4.35 1.53
C PRO A 329 2.09 -5.73 1.74
N GLU A 330 2.91 -5.85 2.79
CA GLU A 330 3.57 -7.10 3.20
C GLU A 330 4.22 -7.87 2.05
N THR A 331 4.87 -7.15 1.12
CA THR A 331 5.59 -7.75 -0.01
C THR A 331 7.03 -8.12 0.35
N ALA A 332 7.76 -7.22 1.00
CA ALA A 332 9.16 -7.45 1.35
C ALA A 332 9.30 -8.36 2.58
N LYS A 333 10.22 -9.32 2.51
CA LYS A 333 10.73 -10.10 3.65
C LYS A 333 12.00 -9.46 4.22
N ARG A 334 12.91 -9.04 3.33
CA ARG A 334 14.18 -8.42 3.69
C ARG A 334 14.59 -7.40 2.63
N ILE A 335 15.30 -6.35 3.07
CA ILE A 335 15.92 -5.37 2.20
C ILE A 335 17.41 -5.31 2.58
N ASP A 336 18.28 -5.88 1.77
CA ASP A 336 19.72 -5.83 1.97
C ASP A 336 20.28 -4.58 1.29
N VAL A 337 20.88 -3.68 2.06
CA VAL A 337 21.65 -2.53 1.56
C VAL A 337 23.09 -2.98 1.41
N ILE A 338 23.57 -3.02 0.17
CA ILE A 338 24.91 -3.47 -0.19
C ILE A 338 25.75 -2.29 -0.68
N HIS A 339 27.06 -2.39 -0.52
CA HIS A 339 28.04 -1.31 -0.79
C HIS A 339 27.67 0.05 -0.16
N PRO A 340 27.31 0.10 1.14
CA PRO A 340 26.94 1.36 1.76
C PRO A 340 28.13 2.33 1.75
N PRO A 341 27.94 3.58 1.28
CA PRO A 341 28.99 4.58 1.39
C PRO A 341 29.22 4.91 2.87
N ARG A 342 30.39 5.47 3.20
CA ARG A 342 30.72 5.88 4.58
C ARG A 342 29.68 6.83 5.21
N VAL A 343 28.89 7.52 4.38
CA VAL A 343 27.80 8.42 4.80
C VAL A 343 26.47 7.71 5.12
N VAL A 344 26.42 6.37 5.15
CA VAL A 344 25.17 5.60 5.36
C VAL A 344 24.38 6.01 6.60
N ALA A 345 25.06 6.42 7.69
CA ALA A 345 24.39 6.89 8.91
C ALA A 345 23.57 8.18 8.67
N LEU A 346 24.03 9.05 7.76
CA LEU A 346 23.29 10.24 7.35
C LEU A 346 22.11 9.85 6.43
N LEU A 347 22.34 8.94 5.48
CA LEU A 347 21.28 8.42 4.60
C LEU A 347 20.14 7.82 5.40
N TRP A 348 20.48 7.02 6.42
CA TRP A 348 19.51 6.39 7.30
C TRP A 348 18.60 7.42 7.98
N LYS A 349 19.15 8.53 8.47
CA LYS A 349 18.36 9.61 9.09
C LYS A 349 17.39 10.29 8.12
N LEU A 350 17.76 10.38 6.84
CA LEU A 350 16.94 11.01 5.80
C LEU A 350 15.79 10.11 5.33
N ILE A 351 16.05 8.82 5.15
CA ILE A 351 15.06 7.90 4.56
C ILE A 351 14.10 7.31 5.60
N THR A 352 14.54 7.10 6.85
CA THR A 352 13.72 6.43 7.89
C THR A 352 12.34 7.08 8.11
N PRO A 353 12.19 8.42 8.12
CA PRO A 353 10.88 9.06 8.29
C PRO A 353 9.86 8.76 7.18
N LEU A 354 10.33 8.30 6.00
CA LEU A 354 9.47 7.94 4.87
C LEU A 354 8.96 6.50 4.96
N LEU A 355 9.56 5.68 5.82
CA LEU A 355 9.34 4.24 5.88
C LEU A 355 8.42 3.84 7.04
N SER A 356 7.62 2.81 6.82
CA SER A 356 6.84 2.21 7.90
C SER A 356 7.75 1.48 8.89
N PRO A 357 7.40 1.36 10.18
CA PRO A 357 8.20 0.61 11.16
C PRO A 357 8.47 -0.83 10.74
N GLY A 358 7.49 -1.49 10.10
CA GLY A 358 7.64 -2.85 9.57
C GLY A 358 8.65 -2.94 8.42
N THR A 359 8.75 -1.91 7.58
CA THR A 359 9.78 -1.82 6.52
C THR A 359 11.16 -1.60 7.13
N VAL A 360 11.29 -0.69 8.10
CA VAL A 360 12.55 -0.39 8.78
C VAL A 360 13.14 -1.65 9.43
N ALA A 361 12.30 -2.47 10.07
CA ALA A 361 12.72 -3.72 10.71
C ALA A 361 13.27 -4.78 9.74
N LYS A 362 12.98 -4.65 8.43
CA LYS A 362 13.41 -5.60 7.38
C LYS A 362 14.72 -5.19 6.72
N ILE A 363 15.22 -3.97 6.97
CA ILE A 363 16.43 -3.45 6.34
C ILE A 363 17.67 -3.97 7.07
N ARG A 364 18.64 -4.47 6.31
CA ARG A 364 19.96 -4.91 6.80
C ARG A 364 21.04 -4.21 6.00
N ILE A 365 22.02 -3.62 6.69
CA ILE A 365 23.21 -3.03 6.07
C ILE A 365 24.29 -4.11 6.05
N ARG A 366 24.85 -4.40 4.88
CA ARG A 366 25.90 -5.41 4.70
C ARG A 366 27.23 -4.82 4.27
#